data_AF-A0A8D0D5H9-F1
#
_entry.id   AF-A0A8D0D5H9-F1
#
_cell.length_a   1.000
_cell.length_b   1.000
_cell.length_c   1.000
_cell.angle_alpha   90.00
_cell.angle_beta   90.00
_cell.angle_gamma   90.00
#
_symmetry.space_group_name_H-M   'P 1'
#
loop_
_entity.id
_entity.type
_entity.pdbx_description
1 polymer ?
#
loop_
_entity_poly.entity_id
_entity_poly.type
_entity_poly.pdbx_seq_one_letter_code
_entity_poly.pdbx_strand_id
1 'polypeptide(L)'
;MTQNPASVWLEEYWNITDLAAICTFLLGLMLRLQHEPYMGYGRVIYCIDIIFWYIRVLDIFGVNKYLGPYVMMIGKMMIDMMYFVVIMLVVLMSFGVARQAILHPDEEPTWRLARNIFYMPYWMIYGEVFADSIDRKTRVHSKILHNLSFPAAPCGEHLYDEDGKKLPPCIPGAWLTPAIMACYLLVANILLVNLLIAVFNNTFFEVKSISNQVWKFQRYQLIMTFHDRPILPPPLIIFSHLYILFNRLFRRCARKRQEGELDEKDRGLMTNLMNPERRPNCCREPPLPQKGLNH
;
A
#
# COMPACT_ATOMS: atom_id res chain seq x y z
N MET A 1 -7.12 -24.69 19.34
CA MET A 1 -6.84 -24.48 17.92
C MET A 1 -5.58 -23.62 17.84
N THR A 2 -4.41 -24.22 17.71
CA THR A 2 -3.14 -23.48 17.66
C THR A 2 -3.05 -22.77 16.32
N GLN A 3 -3.45 -21.50 16.27
CA GLN A 3 -3.22 -20.67 15.08
C GLN A 3 -1.72 -20.58 14.83
N ASN A 4 -1.30 -20.75 13.57
CA ASN A 4 0.09 -20.61 13.18
C ASN A 4 0.54 -19.16 13.43
N PRO A 5 1.72 -18.92 14.00
CA PRO A 5 2.19 -17.56 14.28
C PRO A 5 2.30 -16.70 13.00
N ALA A 6 2.56 -17.34 11.86
CA ALA A 6 2.57 -16.68 10.55
C ALA A 6 1.17 -16.22 10.09
N SER A 7 0.11 -16.99 10.36
CA SER A 7 -1.25 -16.59 9.96
C SER A 7 -1.76 -15.44 10.81
N VAL A 8 -1.38 -15.37 12.10
CA VAL A 8 -1.72 -14.25 12.99
C VAL A 8 -1.00 -12.97 12.56
N TRP A 9 0.26 -13.07 12.12
CA TRP A 9 1.03 -11.92 11.63
C TRP A 9 0.43 -11.31 10.35
N LEU A 10 -0.08 -12.16 9.45
CA LEU A 10 -0.73 -11.76 8.19
C LEU A 10 -2.14 -11.17 8.37
N GLU A 11 -2.73 -11.24 9.55
CA GLU A 11 -4.07 -10.72 9.83
C GLU A 11 -4.07 -9.19 10.02
N GLU A 12 -2.90 -8.61 10.29
CA GLU A 12 -2.73 -7.17 10.46
C GLU A 12 -2.48 -6.48 9.12
N TYR A 13 -3.39 -5.58 8.72
CA TYR A 13 -3.35 -4.88 7.43
C TYR A 13 -1.99 -4.23 7.11
N TRP A 14 -1.35 -3.63 8.12
CA TRP A 14 -0.04 -2.98 7.98
C TRP A 14 1.09 -3.96 7.66
N ASN A 15 1.02 -5.19 8.18
CA ASN A 15 2.01 -6.22 7.90
C ASN A 15 1.88 -6.75 6.46
N ILE A 16 0.65 -6.81 5.93
CA ILE A 16 0.40 -7.15 4.53
C ILE A 16 1.00 -6.06 3.62
N THR A 17 0.77 -4.78 3.93
CA THR A 17 1.33 -3.68 3.13
C THR A 17 2.86 -3.63 3.19
N ASP A 18 3.45 -3.91 4.35
CA ASP A 18 4.92 -4.00 4.50
C ASP A 18 5.49 -5.17 3.70
N LEU A 19 4.84 -6.35 3.74
CA LEU A 19 5.24 -7.49 2.93
C LEU A 19 5.18 -7.16 1.43
N ALA A 20 4.10 -6.51 0.98
CA ALA A 20 3.96 -6.07 -0.40
C ALA A 20 5.08 -5.10 -0.80
N ALA A 21 5.39 -4.10 0.03
CA ALA A 21 6.48 -3.14 -0.20
C ALA A 21 7.85 -3.81 -0.28
N ILE A 22 8.13 -4.76 0.61
CA ILE A 22 9.41 -5.51 0.57
C ILE A 22 9.49 -6.37 -0.69
N CYS A 23 8.39 -7.04 -1.06
CA CYS A 23 8.33 -7.84 -2.29
C CYS A 23 8.53 -6.99 -3.55
N THR A 24 7.90 -5.81 -3.64
CA THR A 24 8.08 -4.89 -4.78
C THR A 24 9.49 -4.32 -4.82
N PHE A 25 10.08 -3.99 -3.67
CA PHE A 25 11.46 -3.54 -3.58
C PHE A 25 12.45 -4.61 -4.08
N LEU A 26 12.28 -5.86 -3.64
CA LEU A 26 13.12 -6.98 -4.08
C LEU A 26 12.93 -7.26 -5.58
N LEU A 27 11.71 -7.19 -6.10
CA LEU A 27 11.45 -7.31 -7.53
C LEU A 27 12.15 -6.20 -8.32
N GLY A 28 12.06 -4.95 -7.86
CA GLY A 28 12.78 -3.82 -8.45
C GLY A 28 14.31 -4.01 -8.43
N LEU A 29 14.84 -4.57 -7.34
CA LEU A 29 16.27 -4.90 -7.20
C LEU A 29 16.71 -5.98 -8.20
N MET A 30 15.93 -7.05 -8.34
CA MET A 30 16.23 -8.13 -9.28
C MET A 30 16.25 -7.63 -10.72
N LEU A 31 15.28 -6.82 -11.12
CA LEU A 31 15.21 -6.24 -12.46
C LEU A 31 16.32 -5.21 -12.73
N ARG A 32 16.78 -4.53 -11.69
CA ARG A 32 17.89 -3.57 -11.80
C ARG A 32 19.26 -4.22 -11.94
N LEU A 33 19.42 -5.45 -11.45
CA LEU A 33 20.66 -6.23 -11.61
C LEU A 33 20.80 -6.85 -13.01
N GLN A 34 19.75 -6.83 -13.82
CA GLN A 34 19.75 -7.31 -15.21
C GLN A 34 20.19 -6.21 -16.19
N HIS A 35 20.72 -6.62 -17.35
CA HIS A 35 21.09 -5.70 -18.44
C HIS A 35 19.85 -5.03 -19.07
N GLU A 36 20.08 -3.94 -19.83
CA GLU A 36 19.05 -3.27 -20.63
C GLU A 36 18.28 -4.28 -21.51
N PRO A 37 16.93 -4.25 -21.55
CA PRO A 37 16.00 -3.16 -21.16
C PRO A 37 15.39 -3.25 -19.75
N TYR A 38 15.73 -4.28 -18.96
CA TYR A 38 15.07 -4.55 -17.67
C TYR A 38 15.40 -3.52 -16.58
N MET A 39 16.56 -2.86 -16.70
CA MET A 39 17.00 -1.79 -15.81
C MET A 39 16.01 -0.61 -15.78
N GLY A 40 15.43 -0.25 -16.92
CA GLY A 40 14.41 0.80 -17.02
C GLY A 40 13.14 0.47 -16.24
N TYR A 41 12.66 -0.78 -16.32
CA TYR A 41 11.50 -1.25 -15.55
C TYR A 41 11.79 -1.26 -14.05
N GLY A 42 13.00 -1.65 -13.63
CA GLY A 42 13.42 -1.60 -12.22
C GLY A 42 13.35 -0.18 -11.63
N ARG A 43 13.73 0.84 -12.40
CA ARG A 43 13.59 2.26 -11.98
C ARG A 43 12.13 2.65 -11.76
N VAL A 44 11.24 2.29 -12.69
CA VAL A 44 9.80 2.61 -12.58
C VAL A 44 9.20 1.93 -11.35
N ILE A 45 9.56 0.66 -11.09
CA ILE A 45 9.10 -0.06 -9.91
C ILE A 45 9.52 0.65 -8.63
N TYR A 46 10.77 1.14 -8.52
CA TYR A 46 11.19 1.91 -7.36
C TYR A 46 10.45 3.25 -7.18
N CYS A 47 10.06 3.91 -8.27
CA CYS A 47 9.23 5.12 -8.19
C CYS A 47 7.83 4.83 -7.64
N ILE A 48 7.31 3.62 -7.81
CA ILE A 48 6.04 3.19 -7.20
C ILE A 48 6.30 2.71 -5.77
N ASP A 49 7.40 2.00 -5.53
CA ASP A 49 7.79 1.44 -4.25
C ASP A 49 7.88 2.51 -3.14
N ILE A 50 8.46 3.67 -3.45
CA ILE A 50 8.57 4.78 -2.48
C ILE A 50 7.21 5.26 -1.95
N ILE A 51 6.13 5.09 -2.73
CA ILE A 51 4.77 5.45 -2.29
C ILE A 51 4.33 4.53 -1.13
N PHE A 52 4.62 3.22 -1.21
CA PHE A 52 4.33 2.28 -0.12
C PHE A 52 5.11 2.63 1.14
N TRP A 53 6.38 3.03 1.01
CA TRP A 53 7.17 3.49 2.14
C TRP A 53 6.62 4.78 2.78
N TYR A 54 6.08 5.70 1.98
CA TYR A 54 5.38 6.88 2.53
C TYR A 54 4.07 6.53 3.24
N ILE A 55 3.30 5.57 2.75
CA ILE A 55 2.13 5.04 3.47
C ILE A 55 2.56 4.46 4.82
N ARG A 56 3.68 3.74 4.89
CA ARG A 56 4.24 3.22 6.15
C ARG A 56 4.66 4.33 7.12
N VAL A 57 5.19 5.44 6.62
CA VAL A 57 5.50 6.62 7.45
C VAL A 57 4.24 7.21 8.11
N LEU A 58 3.07 7.15 7.46
CA LEU A 58 1.80 7.60 8.06
C LEU A 58 1.43 6.78 9.30
N ASP A 59 1.72 5.47 9.32
CA ASP A 59 1.48 4.62 10.49
C ASP A 59 2.36 5.02 11.69
N ILE A 60 3.62 5.40 11.43
CA ILE A 60 4.53 5.93 12.45
C ILE A 60 3.99 7.25 13.02
N PHE A 61 3.47 8.14 12.16
CA PHE A 61 2.77 9.33 12.63
C PHE A 61 1.45 9.04 13.35
N GLY A 62 0.87 7.86 13.10
CA GLY A 62 -0.24 7.26 13.84
C GLY A 62 -0.01 7.19 15.36
N VAL A 63 1.24 7.10 15.79
CA VAL A 63 1.62 7.04 17.21
C VAL A 63 1.54 8.42 17.90
N ASN A 64 1.65 9.50 17.13
CA ASN A 64 1.71 10.85 17.66
C ASN A 64 0.37 11.26 18.31
N LYS A 65 0.43 11.96 19.45
CA LYS A 65 -0.75 12.45 20.18
C LYS A 65 -1.69 13.29 19.34
N TYR A 66 -1.14 14.06 18.41
CA TYR A 66 -1.89 15.01 17.60
C TYR A 66 -2.32 14.43 16.25
N LEU A 67 -1.44 13.69 15.57
CA LEU A 67 -1.70 13.16 14.23
C LEU A 67 -2.41 11.80 14.24
N GLY A 68 -2.20 11.00 15.29
CA GLY A 68 -2.70 9.64 15.37
C GLY A 68 -4.21 9.47 15.21
N PRO A 69 -5.04 10.22 15.95
CA PRO A 69 -6.48 10.16 15.79
C PRO A 69 -6.96 10.52 14.38
N TYR A 70 -6.27 11.41 13.65
CA TYR A 70 -6.62 11.76 12.28
C TYR A 70 -6.31 10.63 11.31
N VAL A 71 -5.14 9.98 11.43
CA VAL A 71 -4.79 8.80 10.60
C VAL A 71 -5.80 7.68 10.80
N MET A 72 -6.19 7.40 12.06
CA MET A 72 -7.21 6.41 12.38
C MET A 72 -8.60 6.77 11.85
N MET A 73 -8.93 8.06 11.79
CA MET A 73 -10.20 8.54 11.24
C MET A 73 -10.24 8.36 9.72
N ILE A 74 -9.19 8.75 9.01
CA ILE A 74 -9.07 8.57 7.56
C ILE A 74 -9.24 7.10 7.18
N GLY A 75 -8.54 6.19 7.88
CA GLY A 75 -8.62 4.75 7.60
C GLY A 75 -10.03 4.17 7.74
N LYS A 76 -10.78 4.59 8.76
CA LYS A 76 -12.18 4.14 8.96
C LYS A 76 -13.14 4.74 7.94
N MET A 77 -13.00 6.03 7.64
CA MET A 77 -13.86 6.73 6.69
C MET A 77 -13.70 6.21 5.26
N MET A 78 -12.51 5.73 4.89
CA MET A 78 -12.23 5.16 3.56
C MET A 78 -13.19 4.01 3.17
N ILE A 79 -13.66 3.21 4.13
CA ILE A 79 -14.58 2.11 3.85
C ILE A 79 -15.94 2.64 3.38
N ASP A 80 -16.48 3.64 4.08
CA ASP A 80 -17.76 4.26 3.72
C ASP A 80 -17.65 5.00 2.37
N MET A 81 -16.50 5.62 2.11
CA MET A 81 -16.22 6.27 0.83
C MET A 81 -16.16 5.29 -0.35
N MET A 82 -15.70 4.05 -0.13
CA MET A 82 -15.61 3.04 -1.20
C MET A 82 -16.98 2.75 -1.83
N TYR A 83 -18.03 2.65 -1.03
CA TYR A 83 -19.40 2.44 -1.55
C TYR A 83 -19.84 3.59 -2.46
N PHE A 84 -19.50 4.83 -2.09
CA PHE A 84 -19.81 5.98 -2.90
C PHE A 84 -19.00 6.01 -4.21
N VAL A 85 -17.72 5.66 -4.15
CA VAL A 85 -16.85 5.57 -5.34
C VAL A 85 -17.42 4.58 -6.35
N VAL A 86 -18.02 3.47 -5.91
CA VAL A 86 -18.71 2.53 -6.82
C VAL A 86 -19.88 3.19 -7.54
N ILE A 87 -20.72 3.97 -6.84
CA ILE A 87 -21.84 4.71 -7.47
C ILE A 87 -21.31 5.72 -8.49
N MET A 88 -20.25 6.45 -8.14
CA MET A 88 -19.60 7.40 -9.05
C MET A 88 -19.07 6.70 -10.30
N LEU A 89 -18.47 5.52 -10.16
CA LEU A 89 -17.96 4.72 -11.28
C LEU A 89 -19.08 4.26 -12.22
N VAL A 90 -20.26 3.90 -11.69
CA VAL A 90 -21.44 3.55 -12.51
C VAL A 90 -21.88 4.74 -13.38
N VAL A 91 -22.00 5.93 -12.79
CA VAL A 91 -22.40 7.15 -13.51
C VAL A 91 -21.33 7.54 -14.54
N LEU A 92 -20.06 7.49 -14.15
CA LEU A 92 -18.93 7.75 -15.04
C LEU A 92 -18.95 6.81 -16.26
N MET A 93 -19.14 5.52 -16.03
CA MET A 93 -19.19 4.50 -17.09
C MET A 93 -20.36 4.69 -18.04
N SER A 94 -21.54 5.02 -17.51
CA SER A 94 -22.71 5.27 -18.35
C SER A 94 -22.50 6.41 -19.34
N PHE A 95 -21.87 7.51 -18.90
CA PHE A 95 -21.54 8.63 -19.77
C PHE A 95 -20.38 8.31 -20.72
N GLY A 96 -19.31 7.70 -20.20
CA GLY A 96 -18.11 7.38 -20.98
C GLY A 96 -18.39 6.46 -22.17
N VAL A 97 -19.18 5.40 -21.95
CA VAL A 97 -19.57 4.47 -23.02
C VAL A 97 -20.49 5.15 -24.03
N ALA A 98 -21.51 5.88 -23.58
CA ALA A 98 -22.46 6.57 -24.46
C ALA A 98 -21.74 7.60 -25.35
N ARG A 99 -20.85 8.41 -24.76
CA ARG A 99 -20.01 9.38 -25.48
C ARG A 99 -19.17 8.68 -26.55
N GLN A 100 -18.41 7.65 -26.17
CA GLN A 100 -17.45 7.01 -27.07
C GLN A 100 -18.18 6.34 -28.26
N ALA A 101 -19.30 5.66 -27.98
CA ALA A 101 -20.11 5.01 -28.99
C ALA A 101 -20.74 6.00 -30.00
N ILE A 102 -21.15 7.19 -29.55
CA ILE A 102 -21.71 8.22 -30.44
C ILE A 102 -20.59 8.91 -31.24
N LEU A 103 -19.42 9.19 -30.67
CA LEU A 103 -18.41 10.01 -31.34
C LEU A 103 -17.51 9.24 -32.29
N HIS A 104 -17.30 7.95 -32.03
CA HIS A 104 -16.38 7.07 -32.74
C HIS A 104 -17.07 5.73 -33.07
N PRO A 105 -17.97 5.71 -34.08
CA PRO A 105 -18.59 4.47 -34.52
C PRO A 105 -17.53 3.52 -35.08
N ASP A 106 -17.74 2.21 -34.86
CA ASP A 106 -16.93 1.12 -35.40
C ASP A 106 -15.43 1.19 -35.09
N GLU A 107 -15.06 1.76 -33.94
CA GLU A 107 -13.66 1.77 -33.48
C GLU A 107 -13.22 0.40 -32.97
N GLU A 108 -12.06 -0.06 -33.42
CA GLU A 108 -11.52 -1.38 -33.03
C GLU A 108 -11.24 -1.47 -31.51
N PRO A 109 -11.46 -2.65 -30.89
CA PRO A 109 -11.24 -2.83 -29.46
C PRO A 109 -9.76 -2.70 -29.13
N THR A 110 -9.38 -1.56 -28.56
CA THR A 110 -8.01 -1.27 -28.12
C THR A 110 -7.96 -0.77 -26.69
N TRP A 111 -6.81 -0.88 -26.03
CA TRP A 111 -6.63 -0.33 -24.68
C TRP A 111 -6.80 1.20 -24.63
N ARG A 112 -6.63 1.88 -25.76
CA ARG A 112 -6.88 3.32 -25.88
C ARG A 112 -8.37 3.64 -25.81
N LEU A 113 -9.21 2.81 -26.42
CA LEU A 113 -10.67 2.92 -26.33
C LEU A 113 -11.13 2.83 -24.88
N ALA A 114 -10.68 1.78 -24.17
CA ALA A 114 -10.98 1.62 -22.75
C ALA A 114 -10.53 2.84 -21.95
N ARG A 115 -9.28 3.29 -22.12
CA ARG A 115 -8.78 4.50 -21.46
C ARG A 115 -9.65 5.73 -21.76
N ASN A 116 -10.10 5.94 -22.99
CA ASN A 116 -10.92 7.11 -23.35
C ASN A 116 -12.29 7.09 -22.66
N ILE A 117 -12.90 5.91 -22.51
CA ILE A 117 -14.17 5.71 -21.81
C ILE A 117 -14.09 6.13 -20.34
N PHE A 118 -12.97 5.84 -19.65
CA PHE A 118 -12.83 6.15 -18.23
C PHE A 118 -12.15 7.50 -17.97
N TYR A 119 -11.03 7.75 -18.64
CA TYR A 119 -10.12 8.84 -18.32
C TYR A 119 -10.77 10.20 -18.57
N MET A 120 -11.35 10.43 -19.76
CA MET A 120 -11.90 11.75 -20.05
C MET A 120 -13.08 12.12 -19.14
N PRO A 121 -14.10 11.25 -18.93
CA PRO A 121 -15.14 11.52 -17.94
C PRO A 121 -14.64 11.73 -16.51
N TYR A 122 -13.59 11.01 -16.10
CA TYR A 122 -12.98 11.16 -14.77
C TYR A 122 -12.44 12.59 -14.55
N TRP A 123 -11.64 13.11 -15.47
CA TRP A 123 -11.09 14.47 -15.36
C TRP A 123 -12.17 15.56 -15.42
N MET A 124 -13.29 15.29 -16.09
CA MET A 124 -14.45 16.18 -16.10
C MET A 124 -15.09 16.34 -14.71
N ILE A 125 -14.97 15.36 -13.81
CA ILE A 125 -15.43 15.50 -12.42
C ILE A 125 -14.61 16.57 -11.68
N TYR A 126 -13.32 16.66 -12.00
CA TYR A 126 -12.39 17.63 -11.40
C TYR A 126 -12.40 19.00 -12.08
N GLY A 127 -13.26 19.21 -13.08
CA GLY A 127 -13.47 20.50 -13.75
C GLY A 127 -12.78 20.66 -15.09
N GLU A 128 -12.05 19.66 -15.59
CA GLU A 128 -11.53 19.69 -16.96
C GLU A 128 -12.65 19.41 -17.96
N VAL A 129 -13.17 20.43 -18.61
CA VAL A 129 -14.22 20.28 -19.62
C VAL A 129 -13.57 20.13 -20.99
N PHE A 130 -13.54 18.91 -21.53
CA PHE A 130 -13.05 18.64 -22.90
C PHE A 130 -14.09 19.04 -23.98
N ALA A 131 -14.59 20.27 -23.92
CA ALA A 131 -15.64 20.79 -24.81
C ALA A 131 -15.24 20.62 -26.28
N ASP A 132 -13.99 20.92 -26.64
CA ASP A 132 -13.49 20.83 -28.02
C ASP A 132 -13.49 19.40 -28.59
N SER A 133 -13.44 18.39 -27.72
CA SER A 133 -13.47 16.98 -28.13
C SER A 133 -14.88 16.41 -28.21
N ILE A 134 -15.87 17.07 -27.57
CA ILE A 134 -17.26 16.61 -27.46
C ILE A 134 -18.16 17.40 -28.42
N ASP A 135 -17.98 18.71 -28.48
CA ASP A 135 -18.71 19.61 -29.35
C ASP A 135 -17.88 19.89 -30.61
N ARG A 136 -18.11 19.11 -31.66
CA ARG A 136 -17.48 19.30 -32.99
C ARG A 136 -17.86 20.64 -33.67
N LYS A 137 -18.63 21.49 -32.99
CA LYS A 137 -19.28 22.68 -33.52
C LYS A 137 -18.38 23.89 -33.68
N THR A 138 -17.25 23.94 -33.00
CA THR A 138 -16.57 25.24 -32.76
C THR A 138 -15.32 25.43 -33.60
N ARG A 139 -15.34 25.05 -34.88
CA ARG A 139 -14.28 25.48 -35.81
C ARG A 139 -14.71 25.90 -37.21
N VAL A 140 -16.01 26.07 -37.47
CA VAL A 140 -16.44 26.67 -38.74
C VAL A 140 -17.50 27.71 -38.48
N HIS A 141 -17.05 28.96 -38.32
CA HIS A 141 -17.91 30.12 -38.51
C HIS A 141 -18.14 30.30 -40.01
N SER A 142 -18.79 29.32 -40.66
CA SER A 142 -19.26 29.53 -42.03
C SER A 142 -20.52 30.38 -41.95
N LYS A 143 -20.43 31.56 -42.55
CA LYS A 143 -21.55 32.50 -42.76
C LYS A 143 -22.62 31.96 -43.72
N ILE A 144 -22.56 30.68 -44.11
CA ILE A 144 -23.37 30.07 -45.16
C ILE A 144 -24.22 28.93 -44.58
N LEU A 145 -25.04 29.19 -43.56
CA LEU A 145 -26.22 28.34 -43.30
C LEU A 145 -27.28 29.03 -42.43
N HIS A 146 -27.80 30.16 -42.90
CA HIS A 146 -28.86 30.89 -42.20
C HIS A 146 -30.27 30.25 -42.37
N ASN A 147 -30.39 29.06 -42.97
CA ASN A 147 -31.67 28.41 -43.28
C ASN A 147 -31.83 26.98 -42.71
N LEU A 148 -31.05 26.60 -41.70
CA LEU A 148 -31.36 25.43 -40.87
C LEU A 148 -31.49 25.86 -39.41
N SER A 149 -32.59 25.46 -38.78
CA SER A 149 -33.04 25.87 -37.43
C SER A 149 -32.14 25.39 -36.29
N PHE A 150 -30.98 24.80 -36.60
CA PHE A 150 -30.02 24.32 -35.63
C PHE A 150 -28.63 24.76 -36.07
N PRO A 151 -27.82 25.39 -35.19
CA PRO A 151 -26.41 25.52 -35.48
C PRO A 151 -25.89 24.09 -35.63
N ALA A 152 -25.27 23.75 -36.74
CA ALA A 152 -24.54 22.51 -36.92
C ALA A 152 -23.30 22.91 -37.72
N ALA A 153 -22.11 22.58 -37.23
CA ALA A 153 -20.90 22.75 -38.03
C ALA A 153 -21.08 21.99 -39.37
N PRO A 154 -20.55 22.52 -40.48
CA PRO A 154 -20.58 21.80 -41.73
C PRO A 154 -19.85 20.48 -41.54
N CYS A 155 -20.53 19.39 -41.84
CA CYS A 155 -20.01 18.04 -41.84
C CYS A 155 -20.27 17.47 -43.23
N GLY A 156 -19.41 16.58 -43.69
CA GLY A 156 -19.55 16.02 -45.03
C GLY A 156 -18.42 15.06 -45.37
N GLU A 157 -18.77 13.95 -45.99
CA GLU A 157 -17.78 13.08 -46.62
C GLU A 157 -17.11 13.83 -47.77
N HIS A 158 -15.78 13.91 -47.76
CA HIS A 158 -14.96 14.56 -48.80
C HIS A 158 -15.10 16.08 -48.96
N LEU A 159 -15.72 16.78 -48.00
CA LEU A 159 -15.67 18.25 -47.98
C LEU A 159 -14.40 18.75 -47.30
N TYR A 160 -13.87 19.88 -47.78
CA TYR A 160 -12.75 20.60 -47.19
C TYR A 160 -13.24 21.98 -46.73
N ASP A 161 -12.70 22.43 -45.60
CA ASP A 161 -12.99 23.75 -45.06
C ASP A 161 -12.27 24.83 -45.89
N GLU A 162 -12.59 26.10 -45.69
CA GLU A 162 -11.92 27.23 -46.37
C GLU A 162 -10.39 27.23 -46.12
N ASP A 163 -9.94 26.62 -45.02
CA ASP A 163 -8.54 26.38 -44.65
C ASP A 163 -7.89 25.16 -45.35
N GLY A 164 -8.61 24.42 -46.20
CA GLY A 164 -8.15 23.17 -46.82
C GLY A 164 -8.09 21.96 -45.89
N LYS A 165 -8.69 22.04 -44.68
CA LYS A 165 -8.77 20.93 -43.73
C LYS A 165 -9.95 20.02 -44.05
N LYS A 166 -9.76 18.70 -44.04
CA LYS A 166 -10.83 17.72 -44.28
C LYS A 166 -11.91 17.82 -43.19
N LEU A 167 -13.17 17.99 -43.60
CA LEU A 167 -14.31 18.02 -42.68
C LEU A 167 -14.54 16.64 -42.04
N PRO A 168 -14.98 16.59 -40.78
CA PRO A 168 -15.34 15.34 -40.14
C PRO A 168 -16.63 14.75 -40.77
N PRO A 169 -16.78 13.41 -40.77
CA PRO A 169 -18.01 12.76 -41.23
C PRO A 169 -19.19 13.18 -40.36
N CYS A 170 -20.37 13.34 -40.97
CA CYS A 170 -21.61 13.62 -40.25
C CYS A 170 -22.01 12.39 -39.45
N ILE A 171 -22.15 12.55 -38.13
CA ILE A 171 -22.57 11.46 -37.25
C ILE A 171 -23.99 11.73 -36.75
N PRO A 172 -24.93 10.79 -36.93
CA PRO A 172 -26.27 10.93 -36.38
C PRO A 172 -26.21 11.04 -34.84
N GLY A 173 -26.96 11.97 -34.27
CA GLY A 173 -27.02 12.14 -32.81
C GLY A 173 -25.85 12.93 -32.21
N ALA A 174 -25.03 13.62 -33.00
CA ALA A 174 -23.94 14.46 -32.46
C ALA A 174 -24.42 15.55 -31.46
N TRP A 175 -25.67 16.01 -31.56
CA TRP A 175 -26.28 16.95 -30.61
C TRP A 175 -26.58 16.33 -29.24
N LEU A 176 -26.70 15.00 -29.18
CA LEU A 176 -27.00 14.26 -27.96
C LEU A 176 -25.80 14.27 -27.00
N THR A 177 -24.57 14.22 -27.53
CA THR A 177 -23.38 14.16 -26.67
C THR A 177 -23.20 15.41 -25.79
N PRO A 178 -23.32 16.65 -26.30
CA PRO A 178 -23.33 17.85 -25.46
C PRO A 178 -24.47 17.86 -24.43
N ALA A 179 -25.65 17.35 -24.78
CA ALA A 179 -26.79 17.28 -23.86
C ALA A 179 -26.55 16.27 -22.71
N ILE A 180 -26.07 15.07 -23.03
CA ILE A 180 -25.69 14.06 -22.02
C ILE A 180 -24.52 14.58 -21.18
N MET A 181 -23.55 15.30 -21.77
CA MET A 181 -22.47 15.93 -21.02
C MET A 181 -23.00 16.92 -19.98
N ALA A 182 -23.94 17.80 -20.35
CA ALA A 182 -24.53 18.75 -19.41
C ALA A 182 -25.26 18.03 -18.25
N CYS A 183 -26.02 16.97 -18.57
CA CYS A 183 -26.68 16.14 -17.56
C CYS A 183 -25.66 15.45 -16.64
N TYR A 184 -24.60 14.87 -17.22
CA TYR A 184 -23.51 14.24 -16.47
C TYR A 184 -22.82 15.21 -15.53
N LEU A 185 -22.45 16.41 -15.99
CA LEU A 185 -21.80 17.41 -15.14
C LEU A 185 -22.71 17.86 -13.99
N LEU A 186 -24.02 17.99 -14.22
CA LEU A 186 -24.98 18.28 -13.16
C LEU A 186 -25.01 17.15 -12.13
N VAL A 187 -25.22 15.91 -12.56
CA VAL A 187 -25.31 14.76 -11.65
C VAL A 187 -23.99 14.52 -10.93
N ALA A 188 -22.86 14.48 -11.63
CA ALA A 188 -21.56 14.20 -11.03
C ALA A 188 -21.09 15.35 -10.12
N ASN A 189 -21.04 16.58 -10.62
CA ASN A 189 -20.38 17.67 -9.88
C ASN A 189 -21.31 18.38 -8.90
N ILE A 190 -22.60 18.49 -9.23
CA ILE A 190 -23.56 19.19 -8.35
C ILE A 190 -24.24 18.24 -7.37
N LEU A 191 -24.59 17.02 -7.78
CA LEU A 191 -25.25 16.07 -6.87
C LEU A 191 -24.23 15.17 -6.17
N LEU A 192 -23.45 14.38 -6.92
CA LEU A 192 -22.62 13.32 -6.35
C LEU A 192 -21.47 13.88 -5.51
N VAL A 193 -20.66 14.81 -6.03
CA VAL A 193 -19.54 15.37 -5.25
C VAL A 193 -20.02 16.07 -3.98
N ASN A 194 -21.11 16.83 -4.04
CA ASN A 194 -21.65 17.51 -2.84
C ASN A 194 -22.24 16.53 -1.83
N LEU A 195 -22.90 15.46 -2.30
CA LEU A 195 -23.38 14.40 -1.42
C LEU A 195 -22.21 13.64 -0.78
N LEU A 196 -21.13 13.39 -1.53
CA LEU A 196 -19.91 12.76 -1.01
C LEU A 196 -19.30 13.57 0.12
N ILE A 197 -19.16 14.89 -0.08
CA ILE A 197 -18.66 15.80 0.95
C ILE A 197 -19.60 15.78 2.18
N ALA A 198 -20.91 15.76 1.97
CA ALA A 198 -21.88 15.71 3.08
C ALA A 198 -21.77 14.40 3.87
N VAL A 199 -21.68 13.25 3.20
CA VAL A 199 -21.49 11.95 3.84
C VAL A 199 -20.15 11.89 4.55
N PHE A 200 -19.06 12.38 3.94
CA PHE A 200 -17.74 12.46 4.56
C PHE A 200 -17.78 13.32 5.82
N ASN A 201 -18.45 14.47 5.79
CA ASN A 201 -18.60 15.30 6.99
C ASN A 201 -19.41 14.57 8.08
N ASN A 202 -20.50 13.89 7.72
CA ASN A 202 -21.31 13.16 8.68
C ASN A 202 -20.54 12.00 9.33
N THR A 203 -19.87 11.17 8.53
CA THR A 203 -19.05 10.06 9.04
C THR A 203 -17.83 10.58 9.80
N PHE A 204 -17.28 11.73 9.44
CA PHE A 204 -16.18 12.37 10.18
C PHE A 204 -16.61 12.67 11.61
N PHE A 205 -17.78 13.28 11.81
CA PHE A 205 -18.27 13.60 13.15
C PHE A 205 -18.58 12.34 13.98
N GLU A 206 -19.16 11.32 13.36
CA GLU A 206 -19.45 10.04 14.02
C GLU A 206 -18.17 9.31 14.44
N VAL A 207 -17.25 9.13 13.49
CA VAL A 207 -16.00 8.37 13.66
C VAL A 207 -15.00 9.13 14.54
N LYS A 208 -15.08 10.46 14.64
CA LYS A 208 -14.13 11.27 15.43
C LYS A 208 -14.03 10.86 16.89
N SER A 209 -15.15 10.60 17.56
CA SER A 209 -15.14 10.22 18.99
C SER A 209 -14.63 8.79 19.19
N ILE A 210 -15.04 7.87 18.31
CA ILE A 210 -14.68 6.44 18.32
C ILE A 210 -13.18 6.27 18.02
N SER A 211 -12.66 6.96 16.99
CA SER A 211 -11.24 6.90 16.63
C SER A 211 -10.33 7.45 17.73
N ASN A 212 -10.75 8.47 18.47
CA ASN A 212 -9.99 8.98 19.60
C ASN A 212 -9.88 7.97 20.75
N GLN A 213 -10.94 7.18 21.01
CA GLN A 213 -10.89 6.13 22.03
C GLN A 213 -10.02 4.95 21.56
N VAL A 214 -10.23 4.47 20.33
CA VAL A 214 -9.44 3.36 19.75
C VAL A 214 -7.96 3.73 19.68
N TRP A 215 -7.64 4.95 19.26
CA TRP A 215 -6.26 5.41 19.21
C TRP A 215 -5.60 5.45 20.60
N LYS A 216 -6.32 5.89 21.65
CA LYS A 216 -5.79 5.84 23.03
C LYS A 216 -5.46 4.41 23.47
N PHE A 217 -6.33 3.46 23.12
CA PHE A 217 -6.13 2.04 23.40
C PHE A 217 -4.94 1.46 22.62
N GLN A 218 -4.86 1.71 21.32
CA GLN A 218 -3.74 1.28 20.47
C GLN A 218 -2.41 1.88 20.92
N ARG A 219 -2.39 3.17 21.28
CA ARG A 219 -1.20 3.82 21.83
C ARG A 219 -0.72 3.15 23.11
N TYR A 220 -1.64 2.74 23.99
CA TYR A 220 -1.28 1.99 25.20
C TYR A 220 -0.63 0.63 24.86
N GLN A 221 -1.24 -0.15 23.97
CA GLN A 221 -0.68 -1.43 23.51
C GLN A 221 0.69 -1.27 22.86
N LEU A 222 0.87 -0.21 22.09
CA LEU A 222 2.15 0.10 21.45
C LEU A 222 3.23 0.47 22.48
N ILE A 223 2.92 1.34 23.45
CA ILE A 223 3.84 1.69 24.54
C ILE A 223 4.25 0.44 25.32
N MET A 224 3.28 -0.43 25.64
CA MET A 224 3.53 -1.72 26.29
C MET A 224 4.50 -2.57 25.45
N THR A 225 4.32 -2.62 24.14
CA THR A 225 5.17 -3.41 23.23
C THR A 225 6.58 -2.84 23.08
N PHE A 226 6.74 -1.51 23.04
CA PHE A 226 8.06 -0.88 22.97
C PHE A 226 8.86 -1.00 24.25
N HIS A 227 8.20 -1.12 25.41
CA HIS A 227 8.88 -1.32 26.69
C HIS A 227 9.71 -2.62 26.72
N ASP A 228 9.28 -3.65 25.99
CA ASP A 228 9.93 -4.96 25.97
C ASP A 228 10.93 -5.16 24.81
N ARG A 229 11.09 -4.16 23.94
CA ARG A 229 12.03 -4.22 22.78
C ARG A 229 13.37 -3.57 23.12
N PRO A 230 14.50 -4.09 22.60
CA PRO A 230 15.80 -3.47 22.82
C PRO A 230 15.82 -2.04 22.24
N ILE A 231 16.29 -1.10 23.06
CA ILE A 231 16.33 0.38 22.92
C ILE A 231 16.96 0.99 21.65
N LEU A 232 17.46 0.18 20.70
CA LEU A 232 18.23 0.69 19.57
C LEU A 232 17.34 1.05 18.37
N PRO A 233 17.48 2.26 17.78
CA PRO A 233 16.68 2.67 16.63
C PRO A 233 16.94 1.77 15.42
N PRO A 234 15.99 1.67 14.47
CA PRO A 234 16.06 0.79 13.29
C PRO A 234 17.41 0.74 12.54
N PRO A 235 18.16 1.84 12.33
CA PRO A 235 19.48 1.75 11.69
C PRO A 235 20.53 0.93 12.47
N LEU A 236 20.37 0.77 13.78
CA LEU A 236 21.30 0.03 14.65
C LEU A 236 20.78 -1.37 15.04
N ILE A 237 19.60 -1.76 14.56
CA ILE A 237 18.97 -3.05 14.89
C ILE A 237 19.77 -4.24 14.34
N ILE A 238 20.51 -4.04 13.24
CA ILE A 238 21.38 -5.06 12.66
C ILE A 238 22.44 -5.49 13.67
N PHE A 239 23.03 -4.54 14.41
CA PHE A 239 24.03 -4.85 15.44
C PHE A 239 23.43 -5.60 16.64
N SER A 240 22.20 -5.29 17.04
CA SER A 240 21.53 -6.02 18.15
C SER A 240 21.17 -7.46 17.74
N HIS A 241 20.69 -7.66 16.51
CA HIS A 241 20.43 -8.99 15.96
C HIS A 241 21.72 -9.80 15.78
N LEU A 242 22.80 -9.18 15.31
CA LEU A 242 24.13 -9.80 15.23
C LEU A 242 24.66 -10.17 16.62
N TYR A 243 24.50 -9.32 17.63
CA TYR A 243 24.89 -9.63 19.01
C TYR A 243 24.09 -10.80 19.60
N ILE A 244 22.77 -10.85 19.39
CA ILE A 244 21.92 -11.96 19.85
C ILE A 244 22.28 -13.27 19.12
N LEU A 245 22.50 -13.21 17.81
CA LEU A 245 22.93 -14.37 17.01
C LEU A 245 24.29 -14.87 17.48
N PHE A 246 25.24 -13.96 17.68
CA PHE A 246 26.59 -14.28 18.19
C PHE A 246 26.52 -14.90 19.59
N ASN A 247 25.72 -14.34 20.51
CA ASN A 247 25.54 -14.90 21.84
C ASN A 247 24.86 -16.28 21.83
N ARG A 248 23.92 -16.52 20.89
CA ARG A 248 23.30 -17.84 20.72
C ARG A 248 24.27 -18.85 20.12
N LEU A 249 25.11 -18.43 19.17
CA LEU A 249 26.18 -19.26 18.61
C LEU A 249 27.23 -19.58 19.68
N PHE A 250 27.66 -18.60 20.47
CA PHE A 250 28.58 -18.79 21.59
C PHE A 250 28.00 -19.71 22.67
N ARG A 251 26.73 -19.55 23.04
CA ARG A 251 26.06 -20.45 23.99
C ARG A 251 25.87 -21.86 23.44
N ARG A 252 25.57 -22.02 22.14
CA ARG A 252 25.54 -23.34 21.49
C ARG A 252 26.92 -24.00 21.49
N CYS A 253 27.99 -23.25 21.20
CA CYS A 253 29.36 -23.75 21.27
C CYS A 253 29.78 -24.11 22.69
N ALA A 254 29.44 -23.28 23.69
CA ALA A 254 29.72 -23.55 25.11
C ALA A 254 28.97 -24.78 25.62
N ARG A 255 27.70 -24.95 25.24
CA ARG A 255 26.90 -26.15 25.59
C ARG A 255 27.45 -27.41 24.93
N LYS A 256 27.85 -27.33 23.65
CA LYS A 256 28.49 -28.43 22.93
C LYS A 256 29.85 -28.80 23.54
N ARG A 257 30.58 -27.83 24.11
CA ARG A 257 31.84 -28.06 24.83
C ARG A 257 31.61 -28.75 26.17
N GLN A 258 30.60 -28.36 26.95
CA GLN A 258 30.24 -29.04 28.20
C GLN A 258 29.74 -30.47 27.98
N GLU A 259 28.94 -30.72 26.93
CA GLU A 259 28.51 -32.06 26.54
C GLU A 259 29.72 -32.95 26.13
N GLY A 260 30.72 -32.37 25.46
CA GLY A 260 31.97 -33.08 25.13
C GLY A 260 32.85 -33.39 26.34
N GLU A 261 32.97 -32.46 27.30
CA GLU A 261 33.74 -32.67 28.54
C GLU A 261 33.10 -33.71 29.48
N LEU A 262 31.77 -33.81 29.52
CA LEU A 262 31.05 -34.86 30.27
C LEU A 262 31.28 -36.25 29.67
N ASP A 263 31.24 -36.37 28.33
CA ASP A 263 31.46 -37.64 27.62
C ASP A 263 32.93 -38.12 27.72
N GLU A 264 33.88 -37.19 27.74
CA GLU A 264 35.31 -37.48 27.93
C GLU A 264 35.63 -37.90 29.38
N LYS A 265 34.94 -37.32 30.36
CA LYS A 265 35.08 -37.67 31.79
C LYS A 265 34.47 -39.03 32.10
N ASP A 266 33.34 -39.40 31.49
CA ASP A 266 32.74 -40.73 31.61
C ASP A 266 33.60 -41.82 30.93
N ARG A 267 34.20 -41.53 29.77
CA ARG A 267 35.19 -42.43 29.15
C ARG A 267 36.43 -42.59 30.03
N GLY A 268 36.96 -41.52 30.60
CA GLY A 268 38.09 -41.57 31.54
C GLY A 268 37.78 -42.40 32.79
N LEU A 269 36.57 -42.28 33.34
CA LEU A 269 36.12 -43.08 34.49
C LEU A 269 35.99 -44.57 34.13
N MET A 270 35.44 -44.89 32.95
CA MET A 270 35.34 -46.26 32.45
C MET A 270 36.72 -46.90 32.23
N THR A 271 37.68 -46.12 31.73
CA THR A 271 39.06 -46.59 31.46
C THR A 271 39.82 -46.87 32.77
N ASN A 272 39.58 -46.07 33.81
CA ASN A 272 40.14 -46.27 35.15
C ASN A 272 39.48 -47.43 35.92
N LEU A 273 38.20 -47.74 35.66
CA LEU A 273 37.52 -48.90 36.23
C LEU A 273 37.96 -50.23 35.58
N MET A 274 38.36 -50.22 34.31
CA MET A 274 38.90 -51.41 33.62
C MET A 274 40.36 -51.73 33.99
N ASN A 275 41.05 -50.90 34.78
CA ASN A 275 42.43 -51.14 35.18
C ASN A 275 42.67 -50.83 36.68
N PRO A 276 42.35 -51.76 37.59
CA PRO A 276 42.34 -51.53 39.04
C PRO A 276 43.73 -51.42 39.72
N GLU A 277 44.84 -51.54 38.99
CA GLU A 277 46.20 -51.62 39.56
C GLU A 277 46.90 -50.27 39.87
N ARG A 278 46.17 -49.13 39.89
CA ARG A 278 46.75 -47.84 40.33
C ARG A 278 45.80 -47.02 41.22
N ARG A 279 45.87 -47.20 42.54
CA ARG A 279 45.51 -46.14 43.50
C ARG A 279 46.64 -45.90 44.49
N PRO A 280 47.17 -44.66 44.61
CA PRO A 280 48.06 -44.29 45.70
C PRO A 280 47.27 -44.09 46.99
N ASN A 281 47.81 -44.63 48.08
CA ASN A 281 47.35 -44.47 49.46
C ASN A 281 47.20 -43.00 49.87
N CYS A 282 46.03 -42.61 50.38
CA CYS A 282 45.88 -41.40 51.20
C CYS A 282 44.69 -41.52 52.15
N CYS A 283 44.95 -42.01 53.37
CA CYS A 283 44.14 -41.75 54.55
C CYS A 283 45.10 -41.31 55.66
N ARG A 284 45.15 -40.01 55.94
CA ARG A 284 45.69 -39.46 57.19
C ARG A 284 44.88 -38.21 57.52
N GLU A 285 44.05 -38.30 58.56
CA GLU A 285 43.30 -37.19 59.12
C GLU A 285 44.20 -36.25 59.95
N PRO A 286 43.90 -34.94 59.96
CA PRO A 286 44.14 -34.09 61.13
C PRO A 286 42.84 -33.45 61.68
N PRO A 287 42.78 -33.09 62.97
CA PRO A 287 41.53 -32.80 63.68
C PRO A 287 41.02 -31.34 63.57
N LEU A 288 39.70 -31.18 63.77
CA LEU A 288 38.93 -29.92 63.75
C LEU A 288 39.18 -29.01 64.98
N PRO A 289 38.99 -27.67 64.86
CA PRO A 289 39.09 -26.73 65.96
C PRO A 289 37.74 -26.51 66.66
N GLN A 290 37.73 -26.52 68.01
CA GLN A 290 36.61 -26.01 68.81
C GLN A 290 36.84 -24.54 69.17
N LYS A 291 35.78 -23.72 69.06
CA LYS A 291 35.74 -22.32 69.49
C LYS A 291 34.64 -22.13 70.55
N GLY A 292 34.95 -21.33 71.57
CA GLY A 292 34.04 -20.77 72.58
C GLY A 292 34.58 -20.99 73.99
N LEU A 293 34.52 -20.08 74.97
CA LEU A 293 34.01 -18.72 75.11
C LEU A 293 34.52 -18.22 76.50
N ASN A 294 34.81 -16.93 76.64
CA ASN A 294 34.95 -16.12 77.87
C ASN A 294 34.88 -16.81 79.27
N HIS A 295 35.94 -16.71 80.07
CA HIS A 295 36.08 -15.75 81.19
C HIS A 295 37.52 -15.72 81.71
#